data_AF-A0A811K4A9-F1
#
_entry.id   AF-A0A811K4A9-F1
#
_cell.length_a   1.000
_cell.length_b   1.000
_cell.length_c   1.000
_cell.angle_alpha   90.00
_cell.angle_beta   90.00
_cell.angle_gamma   90.00
#
_symmetry.space_group_name_H-M   'P 1'
#
loop_
_entity.id
_entity.type
_entity.pdbx_description
1 polymer ?
#
loop_
_entity_poly.entity_id
_entity_poly.type
_entity_poly.pdbx_seq_one_letter_code
_entity_poly.pdbx_strand_id
1 'polypeptide(L)'
;MDKPRKPDDSSLSSGSDTSVISADNPSAAPVLRFMHTFYGKFGALVARHAVATIVITTLLTVIFGVITATTKKESDLLAYAPTNARSRVEYNTYQEFFDNHGQGITIFVLVTPKDNQTMIRNDHLNQTVQVLDTIYNKFKMPSEDGTKLQTFPEFCRGFCQINEPVRQFY
;
A
#
# COMPACT_ATOMS: atom_id res chain seq x y z
N MET A 1 8.21 -22.71 -65.13
CA MET A 1 8.78 -21.55 -65.84
C MET A 1 8.12 -20.31 -65.28
N ASP A 2 8.76 -19.63 -64.34
CA ASP A 2 9.05 -18.19 -64.49
C ASP A 2 10.04 -17.72 -63.41
N LYS A 3 10.83 -16.74 -63.81
CA LYS A 3 12.08 -16.25 -63.23
C LYS A 3 11.79 -15.20 -62.12
N PRO A 4 12.70 -14.96 -61.14
CA PRO A 4 12.37 -14.21 -59.93
C PRO A 4 12.17 -12.71 -60.17
N ARG A 5 11.25 -12.12 -59.38
CA ARG A 5 11.02 -10.68 -59.31
C ARG A 5 12.13 -10.02 -58.47
N LYS A 6 12.88 -9.13 -59.10
CA LYS A 6 13.93 -8.28 -58.50
C LYS A 6 13.29 -7.26 -57.54
N PRO A 7 13.93 -6.92 -56.41
CA PRO A 7 13.44 -5.88 -55.51
C PRO A 7 13.65 -4.50 -56.13
N ASP A 8 12.62 -3.66 -56.08
CA ASP A 8 12.73 -2.25 -56.42
C ASP A 8 13.34 -1.50 -55.23
N ASP A 9 14.44 -0.81 -55.50
CA ASP A 9 15.09 0.13 -54.61
C ASP A 9 14.14 1.32 -54.35
N SER A 10 13.52 1.35 -53.18
CA SER A 10 13.07 2.60 -52.57
C SER A 10 13.53 2.60 -51.12
N SER A 11 14.71 3.17 -50.96
CA SER A 11 15.30 3.63 -49.70
C SER A 11 14.25 4.05 -48.68
N LEU A 12 14.24 3.38 -47.52
CA LEU A 12 13.79 3.95 -46.27
C LEU A 12 14.58 5.25 -46.06
N SER A 13 13.99 6.38 -46.44
CA SER A 13 14.49 7.67 -46.02
C SER A 13 14.26 7.76 -44.51
N SER A 14 15.37 7.75 -43.78
CA SER A 14 15.44 8.14 -42.38
C SER A 14 14.95 9.58 -42.28
N GLY A 15 13.64 9.74 -42.06
CA GLY A 15 13.01 11.01 -41.73
C GLY A 15 13.28 11.34 -40.28
N SER A 16 14.47 11.89 -40.01
CA SER A 16 14.73 12.64 -38.79
C SER A 16 13.84 13.89 -38.77
N ASP A 17 12.58 13.74 -38.39
CA ASP A 17 11.72 14.86 -38.00
C ASP A 17 12.06 15.29 -36.57
N THR A 18 13.33 15.64 -36.35
CA THR A 18 13.66 16.68 -35.37
C THR A 18 13.24 18.01 -35.97
N SER A 19 11.92 18.26 -36.03
CA SER A 19 11.42 19.61 -36.12
C SER A 19 11.71 20.26 -34.78
N VAL A 20 12.92 20.82 -34.65
CA VAL A 20 13.17 21.91 -33.72
C VAL A 20 12.09 22.93 -34.05
N ILE A 21 11.04 22.99 -33.22
CA ILE A 21 9.97 23.99 -33.35
C ILE A 21 10.65 25.33 -33.09
N SER A 22 11.14 25.93 -34.17
CA SER A 22 11.74 27.24 -34.16
C SER A 22 10.62 28.22 -33.81
N ALA A 23 10.76 28.89 -32.68
CA ALA A 23 9.79 29.85 -32.15
C ALA A 23 9.59 31.09 -33.05
N ASP A 24 10.33 31.17 -34.15
CA ASP A 24 10.31 32.24 -35.13
C ASP A 24 9.31 32.01 -36.27
N ASN A 25 8.33 31.10 -36.08
CA ASN A 25 7.28 30.90 -37.07
C ASN A 25 6.18 32.00 -36.91
N PRO A 26 5.94 32.85 -37.92
CA PRO A 26 4.99 33.98 -37.87
C PRO A 26 3.51 33.57 -37.64
N SER A 27 3.19 32.26 -37.63
CA SER A 27 1.84 31.72 -37.42
C SER A 27 1.60 31.05 -36.05
N ALA A 28 2.56 31.09 -35.12
CA ALA A 28 2.36 30.51 -33.78
C ALA A 28 1.28 31.27 -32.98
N ALA A 29 0.34 30.53 -32.37
CA ALA A 29 -0.68 31.09 -31.50
C ALA A 29 -0.04 32.00 -30.43
N PRO A 30 -0.66 33.13 -30.06
CA PRO A 30 -0.07 34.12 -29.15
C PRO A 30 0.36 33.52 -27.80
N VAL A 31 -0.35 32.49 -27.33
CA VAL A 31 -0.02 31.73 -26.12
C VAL A 31 1.31 30.99 -26.26
N LEU A 32 1.59 30.37 -27.41
CA LEU A 32 2.82 29.61 -27.64
C LEU A 32 4.05 30.53 -27.64
N ARG A 33 3.94 31.72 -28.24
CA ARG A 33 5.00 32.74 -28.21
C ARG A 33 5.25 33.29 -26.81
N PHE A 34 4.18 33.52 -26.06
CA PHE A 34 4.27 33.95 -24.67
C PHE A 34 5.01 32.90 -23.83
N MET A 35 4.61 31.62 -23.93
CA MET A 35 5.27 30.53 -23.21
C MET A 35 6.75 30.42 -23.59
N HIS A 36 7.10 30.47 -24.88
CA HIS A 36 8.50 30.41 -25.30
C HIS A 36 9.34 31.58 -24.75
N THR A 37 8.79 32.80 -24.79
CA THR A 37 9.47 33.99 -24.26
C THR A 37 9.63 33.92 -22.75
N PHE A 38 8.60 33.44 -22.04
CA PHE A 38 8.61 33.27 -20.59
C PHE A 38 9.63 32.23 -20.15
N TYR A 39 9.59 31.02 -20.73
CA TYR A 39 10.54 29.95 -20.41
C TYR A 39 11.96 30.29 -20.86
N GLY A 40 12.13 30.99 -21.97
CA GLY A 40 13.44 31.49 -22.40
C GLY A 40 14.06 32.47 -21.40
N LYS A 41 13.26 33.44 -20.91
CA LYS A 41 13.71 34.39 -19.88
C LYS A 41 13.94 33.71 -18.52
N PHE A 42 13.08 32.77 -18.13
CA PHE A 42 13.22 32.01 -16.89
C PHE A 42 14.44 31.08 -16.92
N GLY A 43 14.65 30.37 -18.02
CA GLY A 43 15.83 29.53 -18.23
C GLY A 43 17.12 30.34 -18.22
N ALA A 44 17.14 31.52 -18.85
CA ALA A 44 18.30 32.42 -18.80
C ALA A 44 18.58 32.94 -17.37
N LEU A 45 17.54 33.19 -16.56
CA LEU A 45 17.67 33.58 -15.16
C LEU A 45 18.27 32.46 -14.31
N VAL A 46 17.79 31.22 -14.48
CA VAL A 46 18.29 30.02 -13.82
C VAL A 46 19.73 29.72 -14.22
N ALA A 47 20.05 29.80 -15.52
CA ALA A 47 21.40 29.59 -16.02
C ALA A 47 22.40 30.63 -15.47
N ARG A 48 21.97 31.90 -15.35
CA ARG A 48 22.79 32.98 -14.78
C ARG A 48 23.08 32.79 -13.29
N HIS A 49 22.17 32.16 -12.54
CA HIS A 49 22.29 31.93 -11.09
C HIS A 49 22.22 30.44 -10.73
N ALA A 50 22.91 29.59 -11.49
CA ALA A 50 22.79 28.13 -11.39
C ALA A 50 23.06 27.60 -9.97
N VAL A 51 24.11 28.08 -9.31
CA VAL A 51 24.46 27.66 -7.94
C VAL A 51 23.35 28.02 -6.95
N ALA A 52 22.79 29.22 -7.03
CA ALA A 52 21.71 29.65 -6.15
C ALA A 52 20.44 28.80 -6.38
N THR A 53 20.11 28.46 -7.63
CA THR A 53 18.96 27.60 -7.94
C THR A 53 19.14 26.18 -7.39
N ILE A 54 20.34 25.59 -7.50
CA ILE A 54 20.64 24.27 -6.93
C ILE A 54 20.49 24.29 -5.40
N VAL A 55 21.04 25.31 -4.73
CA VAL A 55 20.95 25.44 -3.26
C VAL A 55 19.49 25.57 -2.82
N ILE A 56 18.70 26.44 -3.48
CA ILE A 56 17.30 26.66 -3.13
C ILE A 56 16.45 25.40 -3.32
N THR A 57 16.58 24.73 -4.47
CA THR A 57 15.82 23.49 -4.76
C THR A 57 16.21 22.37 -3.80
N THR A 58 17.49 22.23 -3.48
CA THR A 58 17.96 21.25 -2.48
C THR A 58 17.43 21.55 -1.09
N LEU A 59 17.44 22.82 -0.65
CA LEU A 59 16.87 23.21 0.64
C LEU A 59 15.37 22.91 0.70
N LEU A 60 14.62 23.23 -0.36
CA LEU A 60 13.19 22.88 -0.44
C LEU A 60 12.98 21.37 -0.37
N THR A 61 13.75 20.57 -1.11
CA THR A 61 13.67 19.11 -1.05
C THR A 61 13.94 18.58 0.36
N VAL A 62 14.95 19.11 1.06
CA VAL A 62 15.26 18.72 2.44
C VAL A 62 14.12 19.09 3.38
N ILE A 63 13.56 20.30 3.27
CA ILE A 63 12.42 20.75 4.09
C ILE A 63 11.22 19.81 3.91
N PHE A 64 10.81 19.53 2.66
CA PHE A 64 9.70 18.60 2.40
C PHE A 64 10.01 17.17 2.82
N GLY A 65 11.26 16.73 2.72
CA GLY A 65 11.72 15.44 3.23
C GLY A 65 11.58 15.33 4.74
N VAL A 66 11.97 16.37 5.48
CA VAL A 66 11.81 16.43 6.94
C VAL A 66 10.32 16.40 7.32
N ILE A 67 9.48 17.21 6.67
CA ILE A 67 8.02 17.20 6.92
C ILE A 67 7.46 15.79 6.73
N THR A 68 7.82 15.13 5.63
CA THR A 68 7.37 13.76 5.32
C THR A 68 7.86 12.75 6.36
N ALA A 69 9.12 12.86 6.81
CA ALA A 69 9.68 11.99 7.84
C ALA A 69 9.01 12.20 9.21
N THR A 70 8.59 13.42 9.52
CA THR A 70 7.86 13.76 10.76
C THR A 70 6.37 13.46 10.69
N THR A 71 5.83 13.17 9.50
CA THR A 71 4.40 12.87 9.34
C THR A 71 4.09 11.51 9.96
N LYS A 72 3.17 11.50 10.92
CA LYS A 72 2.71 10.27 11.58
C LYS A 72 2.06 9.34 10.56
N LYS A 73 2.60 8.13 10.44
CA LYS A 73 1.98 7.06 9.64
C LYS A 73 0.93 6.38 10.49
N GLU A 74 -0.34 6.56 10.13
CA GLU A 74 -1.46 5.87 10.77
C GLU A 74 -1.92 4.73 9.86
N SER A 75 -2.10 3.53 10.42
CA SER A 75 -2.64 2.38 9.70
C SER A 75 -4.12 2.25 10.06
N ASP A 76 -4.97 2.93 9.30
CA ASP A 76 -6.43 2.86 9.44
C ASP A 76 -7.01 1.89 8.41
N LEU A 77 -7.63 0.81 8.88
CA LEU A 77 -8.34 -0.16 8.01
C LEU A 77 -9.50 0.51 7.25
N LEU A 78 -10.10 1.57 7.81
CA LEU A 78 -11.22 2.30 7.21
C LEU A 78 -10.79 3.28 6.11
N ALA A 79 -9.49 3.40 5.81
CA ALA A 79 -8.98 4.26 4.76
C ALA A 79 -9.47 3.89 3.35
N TYR A 80 -9.92 2.64 3.15
CA TYR A 80 -10.51 2.18 1.89
C TYR A 80 -11.94 2.69 1.64
N ALA A 81 -12.58 3.27 2.64
CA ALA A 81 -13.92 3.87 2.52
C ALA A 81 -13.82 5.40 2.62
N PRO A 82 -14.52 6.16 1.75
CA PRO A 82 -14.52 7.62 1.84
C PRO A 82 -15.05 8.07 3.19
N THR A 83 -14.54 9.18 3.72
CA THR A 83 -14.86 9.68 5.07
C THR A 83 -16.35 9.88 5.30
N ASN A 84 -17.09 10.26 4.25
CA ASN A 84 -18.54 10.48 4.27
C ASN A 84 -19.36 9.28 3.78
N ALA A 85 -18.77 8.08 3.68
CA ALA A 85 -19.50 6.88 3.30
C ALA A 85 -20.55 6.52 4.36
N ARG A 86 -21.73 6.10 3.92
CA ARG A 86 -22.78 5.56 4.80
C ARG A 86 -22.24 4.41 5.68
N SER A 87 -21.39 3.56 5.12
CA SER A 87 -20.76 2.46 5.87
C SER A 87 -19.89 2.93 7.04
N ARG A 88 -19.23 4.10 6.95
CA ARG A 88 -18.46 4.65 8.08
C ARG A 88 -19.38 5.17 9.18
N VAL A 89 -20.50 5.79 8.82
CA VAL A 89 -21.50 6.24 9.79
C VAL A 89 -22.06 5.03 10.56
N GLU A 90 -22.50 3.99 9.84
CA GLU A 90 -23.03 2.77 10.43
C GLU A 90 -21.98 2.05 11.30
N TYR A 91 -20.73 1.96 10.82
CA TYR A 91 -19.63 1.37 11.58
C TYR A 91 -19.32 2.15 12.86
N ASN A 92 -19.25 3.48 12.80
CA ASN A 92 -18.97 4.30 13.97
C ASN A 92 -20.09 4.19 15.02
N THR A 93 -21.35 4.19 14.59
CA THR A 93 -22.49 3.95 15.48
C THR A 93 -22.43 2.55 16.09
N TYR A 94 -22.14 1.52 15.29
CA TYR A 94 -21.96 0.17 15.80
C TYR A 94 -20.84 0.11 16.86
N GLN A 95 -19.71 0.73 16.57
CA GLN A 95 -18.58 0.79 17.49
C GLN A 95 -18.98 1.51 18.79
N GLU A 96 -19.67 2.65 18.75
CA GLU A 96 -20.12 3.35 19.95
C GLU A 96 -20.95 2.48 20.92
N PHE A 97 -21.79 1.58 20.41
CA PHE A 97 -22.61 0.70 21.25
C PHE A 97 -21.89 -0.59 21.70
N PHE A 98 -21.05 -1.16 20.84
CA PHE A 98 -20.46 -2.49 21.08
C PHE A 98 -18.98 -2.44 21.52
N ASP A 99 -18.31 -1.29 21.38
CA ASP A 99 -16.89 -1.08 21.71
C ASP A 99 -16.65 -0.66 23.16
N ASN A 100 -17.32 -1.30 24.12
CA ASN A 100 -17.10 -0.99 25.53
C ASN A 100 -15.68 -1.38 26.01
N HIS A 101 -14.93 -2.19 25.24
CA HIS A 101 -13.67 -2.81 25.64
C HIS A 101 -12.63 -2.94 24.50
N GLY A 102 -12.77 -2.19 23.42
CA GLY A 102 -11.91 -2.31 22.24
C GLY A 102 -12.54 -3.18 21.15
N GLN A 103 -12.15 -2.88 19.90
CA GLN A 103 -12.56 -3.66 18.74
C GLN A 103 -12.05 -5.10 18.90
N GLY A 104 -12.98 -6.06 18.84
CA GLY A 104 -12.62 -7.47 18.90
C GLY A 104 -11.71 -7.87 17.74
N ILE A 105 -10.49 -8.32 18.06
CA ILE A 105 -9.56 -8.89 17.08
C ILE A 105 -9.83 -10.39 17.02
N THR A 106 -10.20 -10.88 15.84
CA THR A 106 -10.39 -12.33 15.62
C THR A 106 -9.11 -12.94 15.06
N ILE A 107 -8.63 -14.00 15.70
CA ILE A 107 -7.45 -14.76 15.27
C ILE A 107 -7.92 -16.11 14.74
N PHE A 108 -7.45 -16.50 13.56
CA PHE A 108 -7.72 -17.81 12.96
C PHE A 108 -6.44 -18.63 12.88
N VAL A 109 -6.50 -19.88 13.35
CA VAL A 109 -5.42 -20.86 13.20
C VAL A 109 -5.89 -21.92 12.21
N LEU A 110 -5.29 -21.92 11.02
CA LEU A 110 -5.55 -22.95 10.01
C LEU A 110 -4.50 -24.04 10.13
N VAL A 111 -4.94 -25.29 10.37
CA VAL A 111 -4.06 -26.44 10.50
C VAL A 111 -4.26 -27.38 9.32
N THR A 112 -3.15 -27.75 8.68
CA THR A 112 -3.14 -28.69 7.55
C THR A 112 -2.19 -29.86 7.82
N PRO A 113 -2.48 -31.04 7.27
CA PRO A 113 -1.65 -32.22 7.51
C PRO A 113 -0.46 -32.22 6.55
N LYS A 114 0.72 -32.61 7.05
CA LYS A 114 1.97 -32.61 6.27
C LYS A 114 1.98 -33.62 5.13
N ASP A 115 1.19 -34.68 5.25
CA ASP A 115 1.10 -35.76 4.28
C ASP A 115 0.06 -35.49 3.17
N ASN A 116 -0.54 -34.30 3.13
CA ASN A 116 -1.59 -33.89 2.20
C ASN A 116 -2.82 -34.82 2.19
N GLN A 117 -3.07 -35.57 3.28
CA GLN A 117 -4.25 -36.41 3.42
C GLN A 117 -5.31 -35.75 4.33
N THR A 118 -6.20 -36.53 4.96
CA THR A 118 -7.30 -36.01 5.78
C THR A 118 -6.87 -35.63 7.20
N MET A 119 -7.35 -34.49 7.70
CA MET A 119 -7.15 -34.04 9.09
C MET A 119 -7.99 -34.81 10.13
N ILE A 120 -9.00 -35.58 9.72
CA ILE A 120 -9.97 -36.20 10.63
C ILE A 120 -9.37 -37.39 11.41
N ARG A 121 -8.12 -37.78 11.14
CA ARG A 121 -7.44 -38.86 11.88
C ARG A 121 -7.15 -38.44 13.32
N ASN A 122 -7.38 -39.36 14.25
CA ASN A 122 -7.19 -39.15 15.69
C ASN A 122 -5.82 -38.58 16.06
N ASP A 123 -4.74 -39.07 15.43
CA ASP A 123 -3.38 -38.58 15.72
C ASP A 123 -3.20 -37.09 15.38
N HIS A 124 -3.81 -36.63 14.28
CA HIS A 124 -3.74 -35.22 13.87
C HIS A 124 -4.66 -34.34 14.71
N LEU A 125 -5.85 -34.82 15.03
CA LEU A 125 -6.77 -34.10 15.93
C LEU A 125 -6.14 -33.94 17.31
N ASN A 126 -5.53 -34.99 17.88
CA ASN A 126 -4.80 -34.94 19.14
C ASN A 126 -3.67 -33.90 19.11
N GLN A 127 -2.83 -33.92 18.06
CA GLN A 127 -1.77 -32.93 17.89
C GLN A 127 -2.32 -31.51 17.76
N THR A 128 -3.45 -31.34 17.07
CA THR A 128 -4.11 -30.04 16.93
C THR A 128 -4.62 -29.52 18.27
N VAL A 129 -5.21 -30.39 19.11
CA VAL A 129 -5.62 -30.04 20.48
C VAL A 129 -4.42 -29.62 21.33
N GLN A 130 -3.27 -30.31 21.21
CA GLN A 130 -2.06 -29.92 21.95
C GLN A 130 -1.53 -28.54 21.56
N VAL A 131 -1.60 -28.19 20.26
CA VAL A 131 -1.26 -26.84 19.79
C VAL A 131 -2.24 -25.82 20.35
N LEU A 132 -3.53 -26.13 20.30
CA LEU A 132 -4.59 -25.25 20.82
C LEU A 132 -4.44 -25.00 22.32
N ASP A 133 -4.19 -26.05 23.11
CA ASP A 133 -3.92 -25.94 24.56
C ASP A 133 -2.68 -25.10 24.86
N THR A 134 -1.67 -25.18 23.99
CA THR A 134 -0.45 -24.38 24.13
C THR A 134 -0.73 -22.89 23.87
N ILE A 135 -1.46 -22.57 22.80
CA ILE A 135 -1.84 -21.19 22.50
C ILE A 135 -2.77 -20.64 23.58
N TYR A 136 -3.73 -21.44 24.04
CA TYR A 136 -4.73 -21.01 25.02
C TYR A 136 -4.11 -20.78 26.40
N ASN A 137 -3.30 -21.71 26.90
CA ASN A 137 -2.83 -21.69 28.30
C ASN A 137 -1.39 -21.20 28.50
N LYS A 138 -0.52 -21.34 27.50
CA LYS A 138 0.93 -21.09 27.66
C LYS A 138 1.39 -19.81 26.99
N PHE A 139 0.72 -19.39 25.91
CA PHE A 139 1.04 -18.15 25.24
C PHE A 139 0.61 -16.96 26.10
N LYS A 140 1.55 -16.08 26.42
CA LYS A 140 1.32 -14.91 27.27
C LYS A 140 1.54 -13.64 26.46
N MET A 141 0.59 -12.73 26.52
CA MET A 141 0.69 -11.40 25.93
C MET A 141 0.73 -10.33 27.02
N PRO A 142 1.45 -9.22 26.80
CA PRO A 142 1.41 -8.09 27.70
C PRO A 142 -0.02 -7.52 27.76
N SER A 143 -0.43 -7.15 28.97
CA SER A 143 -1.65 -6.39 29.23
C SER A 143 -1.60 -5.03 28.53
N GLU A 144 -2.75 -4.38 28.39
CA GLU A 144 -2.86 -3.00 27.87
C GLU A 144 -1.89 -2.04 28.58
N ASP A 145 -1.78 -2.14 29.91
CA ASP A 145 -0.87 -1.32 30.72
C ASP A 145 0.60 -1.79 30.69
N GLY A 146 0.90 -2.90 30.01
CA GLY A 146 2.26 -3.48 29.93
C GLY A 146 2.80 -4.09 31.23
N THR A 147 2.03 -4.03 32.33
CA THR A 147 2.49 -4.43 33.68
C THR A 147 2.39 -5.93 33.96
N LYS A 148 1.41 -6.60 33.35
CA LYS A 148 1.14 -8.02 33.56
C LYS A 148 1.20 -8.79 32.24
N LEU A 149 1.76 -9.99 32.29
CA LEU A 149 1.62 -10.98 31.22
C LEU A 149 0.35 -11.80 31.45
N GLN A 150 -0.56 -11.79 30.47
CA GLN A 150 -1.85 -12.45 30.51
C GLN A 150 -1.93 -13.57 29.46
N THR A 151 -2.52 -14.69 29.85
CA THR A 151 -2.87 -15.81 28.95
C THR A 151 -4.18 -15.52 28.21
N PHE A 152 -4.49 -16.29 27.16
CA PHE A 152 -5.72 -16.13 26.39
C PHE A 152 -7.00 -16.02 27.23
N PRO A 153 -7.28 -16.92 28.20
CA PRO A 153 -8.49 -16.82 29.01
C PRO A 153 -8.52 -15.61 29.95
N GLU A 154 -7.38 -15.00 30.26
CA GLU A 154 -7.32 -13.83 31.13
C GLU A 154 -7.71 -12.54 30.40
N PHE A 155 -7.33 -12.40 29.12
CA PHE A 155 -7.66 -11.20 28.34
C PHE A 155 -8.89 -11.38 27.44
N CYS A 156 -9.24 -12.61 27.04
CA CYS A 156 -10.37 -12.86 26.16
C CYS A 156 -11.70 -12.54 26.88
N ARG A 157 -12.53 -11.71 26.25
CA ARG A 157 -13.84 -11.30 26.78
C ARG A 157 -14.94 -11.73 25.81
N GLY A 158 -15.63 -12.80 26.16
CA GLY A 158 -16.74 -13.36 25.38
C GLY A 158 -16.28 -14.33 24.29
N PHE A 159 -17.06 -15.39 24.08
CA PHE A 159 -16.89 -16.36 22.98
C PHE A 159 -15.51 -17.02 22.86
N CYS A 160 -14.73 -17.09 23.95
CA CYS A 160 -13.36 -17.59 23.97
C CYS A 160 -13.18 -19.05 23.51
N GLN A 161 -14.27 -19.82 23.50
CA GLN A 161 -14.28 -21.23 23.11
C GLN A 161 -15.26 -21.51 21.95
N ILE A 162 -15.85 -20.49 21.32
CA ILE A 162 -16.96 -20.71 20.39
C ILE A 162 -16.52 -21.35 19.06
N ASN A 163 -15.27 -21.12 18.64
CA ASN A 163 -14.76 -21.50 17.32
C ASN A 163 -13.70 -22.61 17.38
N GLU A 164 -13.86 -23.59 18.29
CA GLU A 164 -12.94 -24.74 18.42
C GLU A 164 -13.61 -26.05 17.95
N PRO A 165 -13.77 -26.28 16.63
CA PRO A 165 -14.47 -27.47 16.13
C PRO A 165 -13.75 -28.77 16.52
N VAL A 166 -12.42 -28.75 16.61
CA VAL A 166 -11.62 -29.94 16.91
C VAL A 166 -12.00 -30.54 18.27
N ARG A 167 -12.31 -29.72 19.29
CA ARG A 167 -12.74 -30.22 20.61
C ARG A 167 -14.16 -30.80 20.63
N GLN A 168 -14.96 -30.55 19.60
CA GLN A 168 -16.30 -31.12 19.50
C GLN A 168 -16.27 -32.52 18.88
N PHE A 169 -15.22 -32.84 18.12
CA PHE A 169 -15.10 -34.09 17.35
C PHE A 169 -13.97 -35.02 17.82
N TYR A 170 -13.19 -34.61 18.82
CA TYR A 170 -12.08 -35.36 19.44
C TYR A 170 -12.25 -35.37 20.96
#